data_AF-W6JW07-F1
#
_entry.id   AF-W6JW07-F1
#
_cell.length_a   1.000
_cell.length_b   1.000
_cell.length_c   1.000
_cell.angle_alpha   90.00
_cell.angle_beta   90.00
_cell.angle_gamma   90.00
#
_symmetry.space_group_name_H-M   'P 1'
#
loop_
_entity.id
_entity.type
_entity.pdbx_description
1 polymer ?
#
loop_
_entity_poly.entity_id
_entity_poly.type
_entity_poly.pdbx_seq_one_letter_code
_entity_poly.pdbx_strand_id
1 'polypeptide(L)' 'MSSVRKRPGPKPKGVRKQFTMRLPADQFAVYKAEADRREVSLADYLTEVLARGHGLPEPDYLHRRRDEHQQELPLTGTG' A
#
# COMPACT_ATOMS: atom_id res chain seq x y z
N MET A 1 -29.17 -24.24 -9.94
CA MET A 1 -28.15 -23.26 -10.37
C MET A 1 -27.46 -22.73 -9.11
N SER A 2 -26.23 -23.16 -8.85
CA SER A 2 -25.52 -22.80 -7.61
C SER A 2 -24.81 -21.45 -7.79
N SER A 3 -25.22 -20.45 -7.03
CA SER A 3 -24.60 -19.11 -7.04
C SER A 3 -23.22 -19.18 -6.36
N VAL A 4 -22.16 -19.00 -7.15
CA VAL A 4 -20.79 -18.86 -6.62
C VAL A 4 -20.71 -17.54 -5.86
N ARG A 5 -20.76 -17.61 -4.52
CA ARG A 5 -20.54 -16.44 -3.66
C ARG A 5 -19.15 -15.88 -3.91
N LYS A 6 -19.06 -14.69 -4.54
CA LYS A 6 -17.81 -13.93 -4.65
C LYS A 6 -17.31 -13.60 -3.24
N ARG A 7 -16.05 -13.95 -2.95
CA ARG A 7 -15.38 -13.53 -1.71
C ARG A 7 -15.37 -12.00 -1.64
N PRO A 8 -15.69 -11.39 -0.49
CA PRO A 8 -15.65 -9.94 -0.35
C PRO A 8 -14.22 -9.45 -0.64
N GLY A 9 -14.11 -8.40 -1.46
CA GLY A 9 -12.82 -7.78 -1.77
C GLY A 9 -12.18 -7.15 -0.52
N PRO A 10 -10.92 -6.70 -0.62
CA PRO A 10 -10.22 -6.08 0.49
C PRO A 10 -11.03 -4.91 1.06
N LYS A 11 -11.07 -4.82 2.40
CA LYS A 11 -11.79 -3.74 3.08
C LYS A 11 -11.32 -2.37 2.56
N PRO A 12 -12.26 -1.47 2.21
CA PRO A 12 -11.92 -0.18 1.64
C PRO A 12 -11.10 0.63 2.63
N LYS A 13 -10.20 1.41 2.05
CA LYS A 13 -9.07 2.05 2.70
C LYS A 13 -9.42 3.48 3.19
N GLY A 14 -10.70 3.84 3.22
CA GLY A 14 -11.21 5.17 3.60
C GLY A 14 -11.10 6.23 2.48
N VAL A 15 -11.61 7.43 2.74
CA VAL A 15 -11.53 8.59 1.83
C VAL A 15 -10.10 9.15 1.81
N ARG A 16 -9.51 9.32 0.62
CA ARG A 16 -8.13 9.80 0.44
C ARG A 16 -8.02 10.72 -0.76
N LYS A 17 -7.00 11.58 -0.76
CA LYS A 17 -6.56 12.34 -1.94
C LYS A 17 -5.23 11.78 -2.44
N GLN A 18 -5.14 11.52 -3.73
CA GLN A 18 -3.90 11.11 -4.39
C GLN A 18 -3.15 12.35 -4.89
N PHE A 19 -1.82 12.34 -4.71
CA PHE A 19 -0.92 13.30 -5.34
C PHE A 19 0.36 12.58 -5.77
N THR A 20 1.09 13.16 -6.73
CA THR A 20 2.37 12.63 -7.20
C THR A 20 3.51 13.44 -6.59
N MET A 21 4.52 12.77 -6.03
CA MET A 21 5.69 13.40 -5.41
C MET A 21 6.96 12.96 -6.13
N ARG A 22 7.88 13.91 -6.35
CA ARG A 22 9.25 13.61 -6.79
C ARG A 22 10.18 13.68 -5.58
N LEU A 23 11.03 12.68 -5.43
CA LEU A 23 12.01 12.59 -4.35
C LEU A 23 13.43 12.59 -4.94
N PRO A 24 14.43 13.14 -4.23
CA PRO A 24 15.83 12.88 -4.53
C PRO A 24 16.11 11.38 -4.60
N ALA A 25 16.89 10.94 -5.60
CA ALA A 25 17.06 9.52 -5.90
C ALA A 25 17.75 8.74 -4.77
N ASP A 26 18.71 9.38 -4.10
CA ASP A 26 19.39 8.88 -2.92
C ASP A 26 18.43 8.67 -1.74
N GLN A 27 17.56 9.64 -1.48
CA GLN A 27 16.55 9.54 -0.42
C GLN A 27 15.50 8.48 -0.72
N PHE A 28 15.07 8.37 -1.98
CA PHE A 28 14.15 7.32 -2.42
C PHE A 28 14.69 5.93 -2.08
N ALA A 29 15.98 5.67 -2.34
CA ALA A 29 16.60 4.39 -2.03
C ALA A 29 16.54 4.06 -0.53
N VAL A 30 16.81 5.05 0.33
CA VAL A 30 16.71 4.91 1.79
C VAL A 30 15.28 4.58 2.22
N TYR A 31 14.29 5.35 1.76
CA TYR A 31 12.89 5.13 2.16
C TYR A 31 12.35 3.80 1.63
N LYS A 32 12.77 3.38 0.43
CA LYS A 32 12.38 2.09 -0.13
C LYS A 32 12.95 0.92 0.68
N ALA A 33 14.24 0.99 1.04
CA ALA A 33 14.87 -0.03 1.87
C ALA A 33 14.19 -0.14 3.26
N GLU A 34 13.82 1.01 3.84
CA GLU A 34 13.08 1.05 5.11
C GLU A 34 11.68 0.44 5.02
N ALA A 35 10.94 0.74 3.94
CA ALA A 35 9.63 0.17 3.68
C ALA A 35 9.71 -1.35 3.49
N ASP A 36 10.70 -1.83 2.73
CA ASP A 36 10.94 -3.26 2.49
C ASP A 36 11.28 -4.01 3.77
N ARG A 37 12.16 -3.43 4.61
CA ARG A 37 12.52 -4.00 5.91
C ARG A 37 11.32 -4.18 6.84
N ARG A 38 10.28 -3.34 6.68
CA ARG A 38 9.04 -3.38 7.46
C ARG A 38 7.91 -4.13 6.75
N GLU A 39 8.17 -4.67 5.55
CA GLU A 39 7.19 -5.37 4.72
C GLU A 39 5.94 -4.53 4.37
N VAL A 40 6.09 -3.20 4.28
CA VAL A 40 5.02 -2.26 3.93
C VAL A 40 5.26 -1.63 2.56
N SER A 41 4.23 -1.00 1.97
CA SER A 41 4.44 -0.22 0.76
C SER A 41 5.20 1.07 1.08
N LEU A 42 5.95 1.61 0.11
CA LEU A 42 6.62 2.90 0.25
C LEU A 42 5.63 4.02 0.61
N ALA A 43 4.44 4.00 0.01
CA ALA A 43 3.40 5.00 0.30
C ALA A 43 2.89 4.89 1.75
N ASP A 44 2.69 3.67 2.25
CA ASP A 44 2.26 3.43 3.63
C ASP A 44 3.37 3.86 4.62
N TYR A 45 4.63 3.52 4.35
CA TYR A 45 5.79 3.98 5.12
C TYR A 45 5.91 5.51 5.17
N LEU A 46 5.82 6.19 4.02
CA LEU A 46 5.89 7.65 3.97
C LEU A 46 4.70 8.30 4.69
N THR A 47 3.51 7.70 4.61
CA THR A 47 2.34 8.17 5.34
C THR A 47 2.56 8.09 6.86
N GLU A 48 3.11 6.99 7.36
CA GLU A 48 3.47 6.81 8.77
C GLU A 48 4.49 7.85 9.23
N VAL A 49 5.58 8.02 8.47
CA VAL A 49 6.65 8.99 8.80
C VAL A 49 6.11 10.42 8.82
N LEU A 50 5.27 10.79 7.86
CA LEU A 50 4.65 12.12 7.80
C LEU A 50 3.67 12.33 8.96
N ALA A 51 2.80 11.36 9.25
CA ALA A 51 1.86 11.46 10.35
C ALA A 51 2.59 11.69 11.68
N ARG A 52 3.62 10.88 11.96
CA ARG A 52 4.46 11.04 13.16
C ARG A 52 5.18 12.38 13.22
N GLY A 53 5.83 12.79 12.13
CA GLY A 53 6.56 14.05 12.06
C GLY A 53 5.68 15.29 12.31
N HIS A 54 4.39 15.17 12.02
CA HIS A 54 3.40 16.23 12.25
C HIS A 54 2.55 16.03 13.51
N GLY A 55 2.77 14.98 14.31
CA GLY A 55 1.94 14.67 15.49
C GLY A 55 0.48 14.32 15.14
N LEU A 56 0.23 13.82 13.93
CA LEU A 56 -1.08 13.40 13.46
C LEU A 56 -1.32 11.91 13.79
N PRO A 57 -2.59 11.49 13.95
CA PRO A 57 -2.91 10.08 14.13
C PRO A 57 -2.49 9.26 12.90
N GLU A 58 -1.86 8.11 13.14
CA GLU A 58 -1.54 7.16 12.09
C GLU A 58 -2.82 6.53 11.53
N PRO A 59 -2.97 6.40 10.20
CA PRO A 59 -4.14 5.74 9.65
C PRO A 59 -4.23 4.25 9.99
N ASP A 60 -5.38 3.81 10.53
CA ASP A 60 -5.63 2.43 10.99
C ASP A 60 -5.30 1.33 9.96
N TYR A 61 -5.41 1.64 8.67
CA TYR A 61 -5.13 0.67 7.60
C TYR A 61 -3.64 0.33 7.45
N LEU A 62 -2.73 1.11 8.03
CA LEU A 62 -1.29 0.86 7.98
C LEU A 62 -0.90 -0.39 8.80
N HIS A 63 -1.71 -0.76 9.78
CA HIS A 63 -1.42 -1.88 10.68
C HIS A 63 -1.98 -3.24 10.20
N ARG A 64 -2.63 -3.29 9.03
CA ARG A 64 -3.07 -4.56 8.45
C ARG A 64 -1.90 -5.24 7.74
N ARG A 65 -1.42 -6.34 8.32
CA ARG A 65 -0.49 -7.25 7.65
C ARG A 65 -1.05 -7.68 6.29
N ARG A 66 -0.18 -7.74 5.29
CA ARG A 66 -0.46 -8.22 3.93
C ARG A 66 -0.64 -9.75 3.93
N ASP A 67 -1.66 -10.26 4.61
CA ASP A 67 -1.98 -11.69 4.56
C ASP A 67 -2.87 -12.06 3.35
N GLU A 68 -3.11 -11.14 2.42
CA GLU A 68 -3.98 -11.39 1.27
C GLU A 68 -3.17 -11.36 -0.03
N HIS A 69 -2.74 -12.57 -0.41
CA HIS A 69 -2.21 -12.97 -1.72
C HIS A 69 -2.74 -12.08 -2.87
N GLN A 70 -1.89 -11.15 -3.30
CA GLN A 70 -2.07 -10.46 -4.56
C GLN A 70 -1.81 -11.50 -5.66
N GLN A 71 -2.88 -12.09 -6.20
CA GLN A 71 -2.80 -13.03 -7.31
C GLN A 71 -2.16 -12.30 -8.50
N GLU A 72 -1.01 -12.80 -8.94
CA GLU A 72 -0.39 -12.39 -10.20
C GLU A 72 -1.37 -12.69 -11.33
N LEU A 73 -1.93 -11.63 -11.94
CA LEU A 73 -2.71 -11.78 -13.15
C LEU A 73 -1.71 -12.02 -14.30
N PRO A 74 -1.81 -13.13 -15.03
CA PRO A 74 -0.96 -13.33 -16.20
C PRO A 74 -1.23 -12.22 -17.22
N LEU A 75 -0.16 -11.60 -17.71
CA LEU A 75 -0.19 -10.65 -18.82
C LEU A 75 -0.45 -11.41 -20.13
N THR A 76 -1.66 -11.93 -20.33
CA THR A 76 -2.07 -12.41 -21.65
C THR A 76 -2.58 -11.22 -22.47
N GLY A 77 -1.65 -10.63 -23.21
CA GLY A 77 -1.90 -9.60 -24.21
C GLY A 77 -0.86 -9.69 -25.32
N THR A 78 -0.85 -10.81 -26.04
CA THR A 78 -0.13 -10.98 -27.31
C THR A 78 -1.15 -11.21 -28.42
N GLY A 79 -1.11 -10.37 -29.45
CA GLY A 79 -1.84 -10.55 -30.71
C GLY A 79 -2.69 -9.36 -31.08
#